data_AF-A0A8B8DQV6-F1
#
_entry.id   AF-A0A8B8DQV6-F1
#
_cell.length_a   1.000
_cell.length_b   1.000
_cell.length_c   1.000
_cell.angle_alpha   90.00
_cell.angle_beta   90.00
_cell.angle_gamma   90.00
#
_symmetry.space_group_name_H-M   'P 1'
#
loop_
_entity.id
_entity.type
_entity.pdbx_description
1 polymer ?
#
loop_
_entity_poly.entity_id
_entity_poly.type
_entity_poly.pdbx_seq_one_letter_code
_entity_poly.pdbx_strand_id
1 'polypeptide(L)'
;MVSSRFLIRKVIPVVLFLVCIILLSRRLPVEQREITPEVLDSVIEESDPDRVTGSPPDDQVTYWEEHVAKDIRYAGERDNFVFIKCMKCATQTVAGVLRRYAFTRRLNVMLPRDYNIYLGWPYLLDEVDYRPSEENFNCLIEHAIYNRTIMKPLFPSDTQFITIIREPWSHFKSTFHYFKVDKIAEIKAKDPLVEYLKNIRNYDSIYKHHNSYPYRFCILMGFL
;
A
#
# COMPACT_ATOMS: atom_id res chain seq x y z
N MET A 1 -4.11 -42.87 -21.60
CA MET A 1 -4.97 -43.27 -20.47
C MET A 1 -4.46 -42.62 -19.19
N VAL A 2 -5.06 -41.51 -18.76
CA VAL A 2 -4.71 -40.87 -17.48
C VAL A 2 -5.21 -41.77 -16.34
N SER A 3 -4.31 -42.12 -15.42
CA SER A 3 -4.61 -43.03 -14.32
C SER A 3 -5.80 -42.50 -13.50
N SER A 4 -6.83 -43.33 -13.30
CA SER A 4 -8.03 -42.99 -12.52
C SER A 4 -7.68 -42.45 -11.12
N ARG A 5 -6.56 -42.90 -10.55
CA ARG A 5 -6.03 -42.41 -9.26
C ARG A 5 -5.50 -40.97 -9.31
N PHE A 6 -4.99 -40.51 -10.44
CA PHE A 6 -4.53 -39.13 -10.64
C PHE A 6 -5.71 -38.16 -10.77
N LEU A 7 -6.72 -38.55 -11.55
CA LEU A 7 -7.95 -37.76 -11.74
C LEU A 7 -8.68 -37.56 -10.40
N ILE A 8 -8.78 -38.62 -9.59
CA ILE A 8 -9.48 -38.58 -8.31
C ILE A 8 -8.70 -37.79 -7.24
N ARG A 9 -7.37 -37.91 -7.16
CA ARG A 9 -6.59 -37.26 -6.09
C ARG A 9 -6.23 -35.80 -6.35
N LYS A 10 -6.17 -35.37 -7.61
CA LYS A 10 -5.68 -34.01 -7.93
C LYS A 10 -6.68 -33.15 -8.69
N VAL A 11 -7.53 -33.74 -9.54
CA VAL A 11 -8.45 -32.96 -10.38
C VAL A 11 -9.79 -32.76 -9.67
N ILE A 12 -10.36 -33.83 -9.09
CA ILE A 12 -11.64 -33.76 -8.38
C ILE A 12 -11.64 -32.73 -7.23
N PRO A 13 -10.60 -32.63 -6.37
CA PRO A 13 -10.59 -31.63 -5.29
C PRO A 13 -10.54 -30.19 -5.81
N VAL A 14 -9.81 -29.94 -6.89
CA VAL A 14 -9.69 -28.60 -7.50
C VAL A 14 -11.00 -28.22 -8.18
N VAL A 15 -11.64 -29.15 -8.89
CA VAL A 15 -12.95 -28.91 -9.51
C VAL A 15 -14.02 -28.68 -8.44
N LEU A 16 -14.05 -29.48 -7.37
CA LEU A 16 -14.96 -29.27 -6.24
C LEU A 16 -14.71 -27.94 -5.54
N PHE A 17 -13.45 -27.54 -5.37
CA PHE A 17 -13.09 -26.24 -4.78
C PHE A 17 -13.54 -25.06 -5.66
N LEU A 18 -13.33 -25.14 -6.98
CA LEU A 18 -13.78 -24.12 -7.93
C LEU A 18 -15.31 -24.06 -8.01
N VAL A 19 -15.99 -25.21 -8.03
CA VAL A 19 -17.46 -25.26 -7.97
C VAL A 19 -17.97 -24.71 -6.64
N CYS A 20 -17.32 -25.00 -5.51
CA CYS A 20 -17.63 -24.37 -4.23
C CYS A 20 -17.45 -22.85 -4.27
N ILE A 21 -16.36 -22.34 -4.85
CA ILE A 21 -16.16 -20.90 -5.02
C ILE A 21 -17.24 -20.28 -5.89
N ILE A 22 -17.66 -20.93 -6.98
CA ILE A 22 -18.71 -20.43 -7.88
C ILE A 22 -20.09 -20.47 -7.19
N LEU A 23 -20.37 -21.52 -6.42
CA LEU A 23 -21.62 -21.64 -5.66
C LEU A 23 -21.65 -20.66 -4.48
N LEU A 24 -20.52 -20.44 -3.81
CA LEU A 24 -20.37 -19.43 -2.77
C LEU A 24 -20.46 -18.02 -3.36
N SER A 25 -19.83 -17.72 -4.49
CA SER A 25 -19.92 -16.40 -5.10
C SER A 25 -21.31 -16.08 -5.67
N ARG A 26 -22.12 -17.11 -5.98
CA ARG A 26 -23.54 -16.97 -6.36
C ARG A 26 -24.51 -16.90 -5.17
N ARG A 27 -24.11 -17.38 -3.99
CA ARG A 27 -24.91 -17.36 -2.76
C ARG A 27 -24.49 -16.29 -1.76
N LEU A 28 -23.29 -15.75 -1.89
CA LEU A 28 -22.88 -14.57 -1.16
C LEU A 28 -23.72 -13.43 -1.74
N PRO A 29 -24.63 -12.82 -0.97
CA PRO A 29 -25.18 -11.56 -1.38
C PRO A 29 -23.99 -10.66 -1.68
N VAL A 30 -23.99 -9.99 -2.83
CA VAL A 30 -23.20 -8.78 -2.98
C VAL A 30 -23.78 -7.85 -1.94
N GLU A 31 -23.22 -7.90 -0.73
CA GLU A 31 -23.55 -7.01 0.35
C GLU A 31 -23.07 -5.64 -0.12
N GLN A 32 -23.93 -4.95 -0.87
CA GLN A 32 -23.94 -3.49 -0.81
C GLN A 32 -24.22 -3.19 0.65
N ARG A 33 -23.16 -3.07 1.44
CA ARG A 33 -23.25 -2.41 2.74
C ARG A 33 -23.58 -0.97 2.42
N GLU A 34 -24.87 -0.70 2.26
CA GLU A 34 -25.38 0.62 2.56
C GLU A 34 -24.88 0.92 3.97
N ILE A 35 -24.23 2.07 4.14
CA ILE A 35 -23.72 2.50 5.43
C ILE A 35 -24.95 2.64 6.33
N THR A 36 -25.15 1.67 7.22
CA THR A 36 -26.26 1.74 8.17
C THR A 36 -25.97 2.86 9.18
N PRO A 37 -27.01 3.49 9.75
CA PRO A 37 -26.83 4.49 10.80
C PRO A 37 -25.94 3.99 11.94
N GLU A 38 -26.04 2.72 12.32
CA GLU A 38 -25.17 2.10 13.34
C GLU A 38 -23.69 2.05 12.95
N VAL A 39 -23.37 1.78 11.67
CA VAL A 39 -21.98 1.81 11.21
C VAL A 39 -21.46 3.23 11.20
N LEU A 40 -22.29 4.19 10.78
CA LEU A 40 -21.94 5.61 10.82
C LEU A 40 -21.71 6.10 12.27
N ASP A 41 -22.60 5.73 13.19
CA ASP A 41 -22.51 6.07 14.61
C ASP A 41 -21.27 5.45 15.26
N SER A 42 -20.90 4.22 14.88
CA SER A 42 -19.66 3.59 15.37
C SER A 42 -18.39 4.28 14.88
N VAL A 43 -18.40 4.84 13.66
CA VAL A 43 -17.29 5.62 13.11
C VAL A 43 -17.21 6.99 13.80
N ILE A 44 -18.36 7.60 14.10
CA ILE A 44 -18.45 8.86 14.85
C ILE A 44 -17.93 8.66 16.28
N GLU A 45 -18.30 7.57 16.95
CA GLU A 45 -17.84 7.23 18.30
C GLU A 45 -16.33 6.88 18.36
N GLU A 46 -15.78 6.28 17.29
CA GLU A 46 -14.33 6.04 17.17
C GLU A 46 -13.55 7.33 16.86
N SER A 47 -14.21 8.34 16.26
CA SER A 47 -13.63 9.66 15.99
C SER A 47 -13.66 10.64 17.17
N ASP A 48 -14.12 10.20 18.35
CA ASP A 48 -14.22 11.01 19.56
C ASP A 48 -12.88 11.70 19.91
N PRO A 49 -12.81 13.04 19.79
CA PRO A 49 -11.58 13.81 19.96
C PRO A 49 -10.99 13.73 21.37
N ASP A 50 -11.80 13.37 22.38
CA ASP A 50 -11.37 13.26 23.78
C ASP A 50 -10.52 11.99 24.04
N ARG A 51 -10.51 11.02 23.12
CA ARG A 51 -9.69 9.79 23.24
C ARG A 51 -8.29 9.89 22.64
N VAL A 52 -8.03 10.86 21.76
CA VAL A 52 -6.76 10.99 21.04
C VAL A 52 -5.93 12.12 21.65
N THR A 53 -5.01 11.76 22.54
CA THR A 53 -4.06 12.72 23.11
C THR A 53 -3.19 13.30 22.00
N GLY A 54 -3.39 14.58 21.66
CA GLY A 54 -2.70 15.27 20.56
C GLY A 54 -3.56 15.59 19.34
N SER A 55 -4.89 15.44 19.42
CA SER A 55 -5.82 15.91 18.39
C SER A 55 -5.64 17.41 18.10
N PRO A 56 -5.80 17.84 16.83
CA PRO A 56 -5.99 19.25 16.52
C PRO A 56 -7.14 19.82 17.37
N PRO A 57 -7.11 21.10 17.73
CA PRO A 57 -8.22 21.69 18.47
C PRO A 57 -9.51 21.56 17.64
N ASP A 58 -10.63 21.39 18.36
CA ASP A 58 -11.94 21.01 17.82
C ASP A 58 -12.39 21.92 16.64
N ASP A 59 -12.05 23.20 16.71
CA ASP A 59 -12.30 24.21 15.69
C ASP A 59 -11.59 23.93 14.35
N GLN A 60 -10.38 23.37 14.36
CA GLN A 60 -9.70 22.95 13.14
C GLN A 60 -10.34 21.71 12.53
N VAL A 61 -10.76 20.74 13.35
CA VAL A 61 -11.39 19.52 12.87
C VAL A 61 -12.70 19.87 12.17
N THR A 62 -13.57 20.66 12.81
CA THR A 62 -14.82 21.14 12.22
C THR A 62 -14.58 21.93 10.94
N TYR A 63 -13.57 22.81 10.91
CA TYR A 63 -13.20 23.56 9.70
C TYR A 63 -12.86 22.64 8.53
N TRP A 64 -12.02 21.63 8.76
CA TRP A 64 -11.63 20.69 7.71
C TRP A 64 -12.80 19.81 7.27
N GLU A 65 -13.65 19.35 8.19
CA GLU A 65 -14.83 18.56 7.87
C GLU A 65 -15.82 19.33 7.00
N GLU A 66 -16.12 20.59 7.34
CA GLU A 66 -17.00 21.44 6.54
C GLU A 66 -16.45 21.69 5.13
N HIS A 67 -15.15 22.01 5.03
CA HIS A 67 -14.50 22.28 3.75
C HIS A 67 -14.41 21.02 2.88
N VAL A 68 -13.99 19.89 3.46
CA VAL A 68 -13.89 18.61 2.75
C VAL A 68 -15.28 18.13 2.31
N ALA A 69 -16.29 18.22 3.17
CA ALA A 69 -17.66 17.83 2.81
C ALA A 69 -18.27 18.72 1.72
N LYS A 70 -17.91 20.00 1.69
CA LYS A 70 -18.28 20.92 0.61
C LYS A 70 -17.57 20.53 -0.68
N ASP A 71 -16.26 20.31 -0.64
CA ASP A 71 -15.47 19.93 -1.80
C ASP A 71 -15.92 18.59 -2.39
N ILE A 72 -16.23 17.58 -1.56
CA ILE A 72 -16.78 16.29 -2.02
C ILE A 72 -18.10 16.47 -2.78
N ARG A 73 -18.97 17.40 -2.32
CA ARG A 73 -20.28 17.65 -2.96
C ARG A 73 -20.17 18.33 -4.33
N TYR A 74 -19.10 19.08 -4.57
CA TYR A 74 -18.85 19.77 -5.84
C TYR A 74 -17.77 19.09 -6.70
N ALA A 75 -17.02 18.14 -6.15
CA ALA A 75 -16.00 17.40 -6.87
C ALA A 75 -16.64 16.32 -7.75
N GLY A 76 -16.49 16.48 -9.06
CA GLY A 76 -16.71 15.39 -10.00
C GLY A 76 -15.70 14.27 -9.78
N GLU A 77 -16.08 13.08 -10.23
CA GLU A 77 -15.22 11.90 -10.26
C GLU A 77 -13.89 12.17 -11.00
N ARG A 78 -12.79 11.59 -10.52
CA ARG A 78 -11.44 11.78 -11.06
C ARG A 78 -10.79 10.45 -11.37
N ASP A 79 -10.59 10.18 -12.65
CA ASP A 79 -9.96 8.95 -13.12
C ASP A 79 -8.44 9.07 -13.29
N ASN A 80 -7.94 10.30 -13.45
CA ASN A 80 -6.52 10.56 -13.61
C ASN A 80 -5.89 10.88 -12.25
N PHE A 81 -5.15 9.94 -11.68
CA PHE A 81 -4.51 10.13 -10.37
C PHE A 81 -3.24 9.31 -10.18
N VAL A 82 -2.27 9.89 -9.48
CA VAL A 82 -1.05 9.20 -9.03
C VAL A 82 -1.11 9.08 -7.52
N PHE A 83 -1.34 7.85 -7.05
CA PHE A 83 -1.23 7.47 -5.65
C PHE A 83 0.12 6.83 -5.36
N ILE A 84 1.01 7.62 -4.77
CA ILE A 84 2.34 7.12 -4.39
C ILE A 84 2.20 6.33 -3.09
N LYS A 85 2.32 5.02 -3.22
CA LYS A 85 2.21 4.11 -2.10
C LYS A 85 3.48 4.17 -1.26
N CYS A 86 3.53 5.04 -0.27
CA CYS A 86 4.64 5.06 0.70
C CYS A 86 4.68 3.75 1.51
N MET A 87 5.87 3.21 1.75
CA MET A 87 6.05 2.04 2.60
C MET A 87 5.61 2.35 4.03
N LYS A 88 4.98 1.38 4.71
CA LYS A 88 4.63 1.44 6.15
C LYS A 88 3.77 2.64 6.60
N CYS A 89 3.10 3.31 5.66
CA CYS A 89 2.16 4.41 5.88
C CYS A 89 0.67 3.99 5.76
N ALA A 90 0.33 2.73 6.05
CA ALA A 90 -1.04 2.18 5.89
C ALA A 90 -1.63 2.29 4.47
N THR A 91 -0.79 2.52 3.46
CA THR A 91 -1.17 2.76 2.07
C THR A 91 -1.73 1.53 1.36
N GLN A 92 -1.49 0.30 1.85
CA GLN A 92 -2.03 -0.89 1.20
C GLN A 92 -3.55 -1.00 1.26
N THR A 93 -4.16 -0.54 2.36
CA THR A 93 -5.61 -0.54 2.51
C THR A 93 -6.25 0.35 1.44
N VAL A 94 -5.75 1.58 1.31
CA VAL A 94 -6.21 2.54 0.30
C VAL A 94 -5.89 2.06 -1.12
N ALA A 95 -4.68 1.53 -1.35
CA ALA A 95 -4.32 0.97 -2.65
C ALA A 95 -5.25 -0.19 -3.07
N GLY A 96 -5.73 -1.01 -2.14
CA GLY A 96 -6.70 -2.07 -2.44
C GLY A 96 -8.05 -1.52 -2.95
N VAL A 97 -8.52 -0.42 -2.36
CA VAL A 97 -9.73 0.29 -2.81
C VAL A 97 -9.50 0.93 -4.18
N LEU A 98 -8.40 1.66 -4.35
CA LEU A 98 -8.06 2.35 -5.60
C LEU A 98 -7.83 1.38 -6.76
N ARG A 99 -7.19 0.22 -6.54
CA ARG A 99 -7.05 -0.82 -7.58
C ARG A 99 -8.40 -1.35 -8.03
N ARG A 100 -9.35 -1.54 -7.09
CA ARG A 100 -10.71 -1.96 -7.43
C ARG A 100 -11.45 -0.87 -8.21
N TYR A 101 -11.35 0.38 -7.76
CA TYR A 101 -11.88 1.54 -8.47
C TYR A 101 -11.40 1.56 -9.92
N ALA A 102 -10.08 1.49 -10.14
CA ALA A 102 -9.48 1.48 -11.46
C ALA A 102 -9.93 0.28 -12.31
N PHE A 103 -9.98 -0.92 -11.72
CA PHE A 103 -10.45 -2.12 -12.41
C PHE A 103 -11.91 -2.00 -12.88
N THR A 104 -12.81 -1.55 -12.00
CA THR A 104 -14.25 -1.41 -12.32
C THR A 104 -14.53 -0.41 -13.45
N ARG A 105 -13.64 0.58 -13.63
CA ARG A 105 -13.74 1.64 -14.64
C ARG A 105 -12.86 1.40 -15.87
N ARG A 106 -12.15 0.27 -15.90
CA ARG A 106 -11.20 -0.09 -16.97
C ARG A 106 -10.14 0.99 -17.19
N LEU A 107 -9.67 1.60 -16.10
CA LEU A 107 -8.60 2.60 -16.16
C LEU A 107 -7.28 1.93 -16.50
N ASN A 108 -6.46 2.63 -17.29
CA ASN A 108 -5.12 2.21 -17.62
C ASN A 108 -4.17 2.48 -16.44
N VAL A 109 -3.82 1.43 -15.70
CA VAL A 109 -2.95 1.51 -14.52
C VAL A 109 -1.50 1.24 -14.92
N MET A 110 -0.58 2.12 -14.53
CA MET A 110 0.85 1.87 -14.63
C MET A 110 1.26 0.76 -13.67
N LEU A 111 1.70 -0.38 -14.22
CA LEU A 111 2.10 -1.56 -13.46
C LEU A 111 3.60 -1.85 -13.61
N PRO A 112 4.27 -2.33 -12.54
CA PRO A 112 5.63 -2.82 -12.61
C PRO A 112 5.84 -3.90 -13.69
N ARG A 113 7.02 -3.86 -14.31
CA ARG A 113 7.46 -4.87 -15.28
C ARG A 113 7.91 -6.16 -14.56
N ASP A 114 7.74 -7.28 -15.23
CA ASP A 114 8.19 -8.61 -14.80
C ASP A 114 7.70 -9.01 -13.39
N TYR A 115 8.62 -9.49 -12.56
CA TYR A 115 8.41 -9.87 -11.16
C TYR A 115 8.68 -8.73 -10.18
N ASN A 116 8.87 -7.50 -10.68
CA ASN A 116 9.06 -6.35 -9.81
C ASN A 116 7.73 -5.97 -9.15
N ILE A 117 7.81 -5.50 -7.92
CA ILE A 117 6.67 -4.98 -7.15
C ILE A 117 6.79 -3.47 -6.91
N TYR A 118 7.84 -2.86 -7.47
CA TYR A 118 8.20 -1.46 -7.38
C TYR A 118 8.31 -0.83 -8.76
N LEU A 119 8.03 0.46 -8.83
CA LEU A 119 8.27 1.33 -9.98
C LEU A 119 9.54 2.14 -9.70
N GLY A 120 10.69 1.56 -10.04
CA GLY A 120 12.01 2.19 -9.93
C GLY A 120 12.68 2.13 -8.55
N TRP A 121 11.97 1.79 -7.46
CA TRP A 121 12.55 1.80 -6.10
C TRP A 121 13.85 0.97 -5.98
N PRO A 122 14.93 1.49 -5.35
CA PRO A 122 15.05 2.77 -4.62
C PRO A 122 15.50 3.96 -5.48
N TYR A 123 15.39 3.85 -6.80
CA TYR A 123 15.74 4.86 -7.78
C TYR A 123 14.50 5.57 -8.33
N LEU A 124 14.75 6.60 -9.14
CA LEU A 124 13.71 7.30 -9.86
C LEU A 124 13.09 6.38 -10.91
N LEU A 125 11.81 6.60 -11.18
CA LEU A 125 11.06 5.89 -12.22
C LEU A 125 11.72 6.04 -13.58
N ASP A 126 11.94 4.93 -14.27
CA ASP A 126 12.42 4.87 -15.65
C ASP A 126 11.45 4.06 -16.53
N GLU A 127 11.54 4.21 -17.85
CA GLU A 127 10.71 3.49 -18.83
C GLU A 127 10.84 1.96 -18.74
N VAL A 128 11.97 1.47 -18.22
CA VAL A 128 12.19 0.03 -18.02
C VAL A 128 11.40 -0.55 -16.84
N ASP A 129 10.93 0.29 -15.91
CA ASP A 129 10.31 -0.17 -14.66
C ASP A 129 8.84 -0.53 -14.81
N TYR A 130 8.15 0.00 -15.81
CA TYR A 130 6.72 -0.25 -16.04
C TYR A 130 6.47 -1.00 -17.34
N ARG A 131 5.32 -1.65 -17.40
CA ARG A 131 4.84 -2.31 -18.61
C ARG A 131 4.46 -1.25 -19.65
N PRO A 132 4.96 -1.33 -20.89
CA PRO A 132 4.60 -0.38 -21.93
C PRO A 132 3.10 -0.43 -22.20
N SER A 133 2.54 0.71 -22.58
CA SER A 133 1.13 0.88 -22.92
C SER A 133 1.01 1.68 -24.20
N GLU A 134 0.07 1.32 -25.06
CA GLU A 134 -0.28 2.08 -26.27
C GLU A 134 -1.12 3.32 -25.94
N GLU A 135 -1.87 3.26 -24.84
CA GLU A 135 -2.68 4.36 -24.32
C GLU A 135 -1.94 5.11 -23.20
N ASN A 136 -2.32 6.37 -22.96
CA ASN A 136 -1.85 7.11 -21.79
C ASN A 136 -2.30 6.42 -20.50
N PHE A 137 -1.46 6.43 -19.47
CA PHE A 137 -1.86 5.93 -18.16
C PHE A 137 -2.85 6.88 -17.51
N ASN A 138 -3.90 6.34 -16.91
CA ASN A 138 -4.80 7.11 -16.05
C ASN A 138 -4.24 7.18 -14.64
N CYS A 139 -3.69 6.07 -14.12
CA CYS A 139 -3.30 6.04 -12.72
C CYS A 139 -2.06 5.21 -12.38
N LEU A 140 -1.45 5.57 -11.26
CA LEU A 140 -0.35 4.85 -10.60
C LEU A 140 -0.75 4.61 -9.15
N ILE A 141 -0.62 3.37 -8.66
CA ILE A 141 -1.07 2.96 -7.31
C ILE A 141 0.01 2.16 -6.58
N GLU A 142 1.23 2.11 -7.14
CA GLU A 142 2.33 1.30 -6.63
C GLU A 142 3.43 2.14 -5.97
N HIS A 143 4.39 1.43 -5.38
CA HIS A 143 5.55 2.04 -4.74
C HIS A 143 6.45 2.69 -5.81
N ALA A 144 6.60 4.00 -5.75
CA ALA A 144 7.48 4.78 -6.62
C ALA A 144 8.10 5.94 -5.83
N ILE A 145 9.19 6.51 -6.32
CA ILE A 145 9.73 7.77 -5.80
C ILE A 145 9.04 8.93 -6.51
N TYR A 146 8.47 9.86 -5.75
CA TYR A 146 7.86 11.06 -6.33
C TYR A 146 8.92 11.89 -7.06
N ASN A 147 8.71 12.09 -8.35
CA ASN A 147 9.45 13.08 -9.11
C ASN A 147 8.49 13.74 -10.10
N ARG A 148 8.16 15.01 -9.84
CA ARG A 148 7.19 15.74 -10.66
C ARG A 148 7.62 15.87 -12.12
N THR A 149 8.91 16.09 -12.36
CA THR A 149 9.46 16.30 -13.70
C THR A 149 9.35 15.04 -14.55
N ILE A 150 9.59 13.88 -13.94
CA ILE A 150 9.51 12.58 -14.61
C ILE A 150 8.06 12.12 -14.74
N MET A 151 7.26 12.26 -13.68
CA MET A 151 5.92 11.69 -13.64
C MET A 151 4.89 12.53 -14.40
N LYS A 152 4.92 13.85 -14.28
CA LYS A 152 3.88 14.71 -14.86
C LYS A 152 3.68 14.50 -16.38
N PRO A 153 4.74 14.32 -17.20
CA PRO A 153 4.58 14.03 -18.63
C PRO A 153 3.97 12.65 -18.95
N LEU A 154 3.97 11.70 -18.00
CA LEU A 154 3.49 10.33 -18.21
C LEU A 154 1.97 10.18 -18.03
N PHE A 155 1.31 11.23 -17.52
CA PHE A 155 -0.13 11.23 -17.22
C PHE A 155 -0.83 12.45 -17.83
N PRO A 156 -2.16 12.41 -18.01
CA PRO A 156 -2.97 13.56 -18.43
C PRO A 156 -2.77 14.81 -17.56
N SER A 157 -3.01 15.99 -18.13
CA SER A 157 -2.73 17.27 -17.48
C SER A 157 -3.56 17.57 -16.22
N ASP A 158 -4.71 16.92 -16.07
CA ASP A 158 -5.63 17.04 -14.94
C ASP A 158 -5.33 16.06 -13.78
N THR A 159 -4.27 15.25 -13.92
CA THR A 159 -3.87 14.22 -12.95
C THR A 159 -3.60 14.79 -11.56
N GLN A 160 -4.25 14.20 -10.56
CA GLN A 160 -4.04 14.55 -9.15
C GLN A 160 -2.98 13.66 -8.50
N PHE A 161 -2.07 14.26 -7.75
CA PHE A 161 -1.03 13.52 -7.01
C PHE A 161 -1.42 13.44 -5.55
N ILE A 162 -1.54 12.21 -5.04
CA ILE A 162 -1.95 11.91 -3.68
C ILE A 162 -0.99 10.90 -3.05
N THR A 163 -0.82 11.00 -1.74
CA THR A 163 -0.02 10.07 -0.95
C THR A 163 -0.48 10.10 0.50
N ILE A 164 -0.03 9.13 1.29
CA ILE A 164 -0.22 9.11 2.73
C ILE A 164 1.16 9.06 3.36
N ILE A 165 1.45 10.07 4.19
CA ILE A 165 2.62 10.10 5.04
C ILE A 165 2.25 9.67 6.46
N ARG A 166 3.24 9.23 7.22
CA ARG A 166 3.08 8.80 8.60
C ARG A 166 4.02 9.59 9.49
N GLU A 167 3.62 9.82 10.74
CA GLU A 167 4.47 10.41 11.78
C GLU A 167 5.86 9.73 11.78
N PRO A 168 6.95 10.50 11.69
CA PRO A 168 8.29 9.97 11.39
C PRO A 168 8.76 8.86 12.33
N TRP A 169 8.57 9.00 13.64
CA TRP A 169 9.03 8.04 14.64
C TRP A 169 8.26 6.72 14.56
N SER A 170 6.95 6.80 14.43
CA SER A 170 6.07 5.64 14.27
C SER A 170 6.32 4.93 12.94
N HIS A 171 6.61 5.69 11.88
CA HIS A 171 7.05 5.14 10.61
C HIS A 171 8.38 4.39 10.79
N PHE A 172 9.40 5.03 11.37
CA PHE A 172 10.71 4.42 11.63
C PHE A 172 10.61 3.10 12.40
N LYS A 173 9.89 3.08 13.53
CA LYS A 173 9.64 1.85 14.32
C LYS A 173 9.01 0.75 13.47
N SER A 174 7.98 1.10 12.69
CA SER A 174 7.28 0.14 11.83
C SER A 174 8.19 -0.44 10.75
N THR A 175 9.04 0.38 10.16
CA THR A 175 10.02 0.01 9.13
C THR A 175 11.12 -0.87 9.73
N PHE A 176 11.68 -0.50 10.89
CA PHE A 176 12.71 -1.27 11.62
C PHE A 176 12.26 -2.72 11.86
N HIS A 177 11.05 -2.89 12.43
CA HIS A 177 10.53 -4.22 12.73
C HIS A 177 10.08 -4.98 11.48
N TYR A 178 9.48 -4.31 10.49
CA TYR A 178 9.02 -4.96 9.27
C TYR A 178 10.18 -5.55 8.46
N PHE A 179 11.28 -4.82 8.35
CA PHE A 179 12.49 -5.27 7.65
C PHE A 179 13.43 -6.10 8.55
N LYS A 180 13.02 -6.43 9.78
CA LYS A 180 13.76 -7.32 10.70
C LYS A 180 15.21 -6.86 10.92
N VAL A 181 15.42 -5.54 11.02
CA VAL A 181 16.75 -4.95 11.15
C VAL A 181 17.47 -5.49 12.38
N ASP A 182 16.75 -5.66 13.48
CA ASP A 182 17.22 -6.30 14.72
C ASP A 182 17.81 -7.70 14.49
N LYS A 183 17.12 -8.52 13.68
CA LYS A 183 17.54 -9.90 13.40
C LYS A 183 18.73 -9.93 12.47
N ILE A 184 18.73 -9.08 11.44
CA ILE A 184 19.80 -9.02 10.43
C ILE A 184 21.09 -8.44 11.03
N ALA A 185 20.96 -7.44 11.90
CA ALA A 185 22.09 -6.84 12.60
C ALA A 185 22.49 -7.60 13.89
N GLU A 186 21.89 -8.76 14.15
CA GLU A 186 22.20 -9.65 15.27
C GLU A 186 22.10 -8.99 16.67
N ILE A 187 21.12 -8.11 16.86
CA ILE A 187 20.96 -7.34 18.09
C ILE A 187 20.36 -8.21 19.19
N LYS A 188 21.13 -8.51 20.24
CA LYS A 188 20.73 -9.34 21.39
C LYS A 188 20.36 -8.51 22.62
N ALA A 189 19.56 -7.47 22.43
CA ALA A 189 19.09 -6.60 23.50
C ALA A 189 17.59 -6.79 23.78
N LYS A 190 17.16 -6.44 25.00
CA LYS A 190 15.74 -6.43 25.38
C LYS A 190 14.93 -5.43 24.54
N ASP A 191 15.54 -4.28 24.23
CA ASP A 191 15.01 -3.29 23.29
C ASP A 191 15.99 -3.13 22.13
N PRO A 192 15.79 -3.89 21.04
CA PRO A 192 16.70 -3.86 19.89
C PRO A 192 16.74 -2.51 19.18
N LEU A 193 15.65 -1.73 19.22
CA LEU A 193 15.57 -0.46 18.53
C LEU A 193 16.37 0.62 19.26
N VAL A 194 16.24 0.70 20.59
CA VAL A 194 17.05 1.60 21.40
C VAL A 194 18.54 1.23 21.31
N GLU A 195 18.85 -0.07 21.36
CA GLU A 195 20.23 -0.54 21.22
C GLU A 195 20.81 -0.22 19.84
N TYR A 196 20.02 -0.40 18.78
CA TYR A 196 20.40 -0.01 17.43
C TYR A 196 20.78 1.47 17.35
N LEU A 197 19.95 2.36 17.90
CA LEU A 197 20.19 3.81 17.87
C LEU A 197 21.42 4.24 18.68
N LYS A 198 21.74 3.54 19.78
CA LYS A 198 22.95 3.80 20.57
C LYS A 198 24.23 3.44 19.82
N ASN A 199 24.20 2.36 19.03
CA ASN A 199 25.37 1.78 18.38
C ASN A 199 25.19 1.66 16.86
N ILE A 200 24.63 2.71 16.25
CA ILE A 200 24.16 2.71 14.85
C ILE A 200 25.22 2.26 13.86
N ARG A 201 26.47 2.75 14.00
CA ARG A 201 27.56 2.45 13.07
C ARG A 201 27.90 0.96 13.06
N ASN A 202 27.91 0.34 14.24
CA ASN A 202 28.22 -1.07 14.40
C ASN A 202 27.14 -1.92 13.74
N TYR A 203 25.88 -1.70 14.11
CA TYR A 203 24.77 -2.50 13.59
C TYR A 203 24.47 -2.27 12.12
N ASP A 204 24.61 -1.04 11.63
CA ASP A 204 24.42 -0.74 10.23
C ASP A 204 25.53 -1.36 9.35
N SER A 205 26.76 -1.47 9.86
CA SER A 205 27.83 -2.22 9.16
C SER A 205 27.51 -3.71 9.03
N ILE A 206 26.93 -4.34 10.07
CA ILE A 206 26.50 -5.74 10.04
C ILE A 206 25.32 -5.90 9.07
N TYR A 207 24.35 -4.98 9.13
CA TYR A 207 23.21 -4.97 8.22
C TYR A 207 23.63 -4.84 6.75
N LYS A 208 24.61 -3.97 6.46
CA LYS A 208 25.13 -3.72 5.10
C LYS A 208 26.04 -4.83 4.57
N HIS A 209 26.53 -5.73 5.43
CA HIS A 209 27.49 -6.77 5.06
C HIS A 209 26.96 -7.65 3.92
N HIS A 210 27.85 -8.15 3.06
CA HIS A 210 27.45 -8.94 1.89
C HIS A 210 26.68 -10.23 2.28
N ASN A 211 27.07 -10.85 3.39
CA ASN A 211 26.38 -12.03 3.95
C ASN A 211 24.92 -11.74 4.35
N SER A 212 24.60 -10.48 4.65
CA SER A 212 23.26 -10.04 5.04
C SER A 212 22.36 -9.80 3.81
N TYR A 213 22.93 -9.72 2.60
CA TYR A 213 22.19 -9.42 1.35
C TYR A 213 20.97 -10.32 1.11
N PRO A 214 21.03 -11.66 1.27
CA PRO A 214 19.87 -12.53 1.03
C PRO A 214 18.69 -12.28 1.99
N TYR A 215 18.95 -11.61 3.10
CA TYR A 215 17.96 -11.33 4.15
C TYR A 215 17.42 -9.90 4.09
N ARG A 216 18.06 -9.03 3.29
CA ARG A 216 17.63 -7.65 3.11
C ARG A 216 16.58 -7.55 2.02
N PHE A 217 15.48 -6.89 2.34
CA PHE A 217 14.45 -6.53 1.36
C PHE A 217 14.31 -5.00 1.32
N CYS A 218 14.23 -4.43 0.11
CA CYS A 218 13.91 -3.03 -0.17
C CYS A 218 14.90 -1.94 0.31
N ILE A 219 15.69 -2.22 1.33
CA ILE A 219 16.61 -1.28 1.98
C ILE A 219 18.04 -1.78 1.78
N LEU A 220 18.58 -1.56 0.58
CA LEU A 220 19.84 -2.14 0.13
C LEU A 220 21.08 -1.31 0.51
N MET A 221 20.92 0.00 0.71
CA MET A 221 22.02 0.94 0.93
C MET A 221 22.30 1.25 2.41
N GLY A 222 21.58 0.60 3.33
CA GLY A 222 21.58 0.90 4.76
C GLY A 222 20.21 1.15 5.30
N PHE A 223 19.99 0.83 6.59
CA PHE A 223 18.73 1.15 7.23
C PHE A 223 18.59 2.64 7.55
N LEU A 224 19.72 3.32 7.72
CA LEU A 224 19.85 4.77 7.80
C LEU A 224 20.91 5.28 6.80
#